data_AF-A0A1A9VZ81-F1
#
_entry.id   AF-A0A1A9VZ81-F1
#
_cell.length_a   1.000
_cell.length_b   1.000
_cell.length_c   1.000
_cell.angle_alpha   90.00
_cell.angle_beta   90.00
_cell.angle_gamma   90.00
#
_symmetry.space_group_name_H-M   'P 1'
#
loop_
_entity.id
_entity.type
_entity.pdbx_description
1 polymer ?
#
loop_
_entity_poly.entity_id
_entity_poly.type
_entity_poly.pdbx_seq_one_letter_code
_entity_poly.pdbx_strand_id
1 'polypeptide(L)'
;IIQGVNYPGILPLNTPLNTPLNTPLKAGADGVLMGGNLTLVQSLFSTRYEKYLHDEILLLEDIVVTYKQLDRALHQLQYKKDFTPNAIVFGQFFILQATDEERLIFKSVIRDFAETRSIPVYYYPYCLSSRAGILHLAACRHPASVEKGAAKREAGGGMTGYSW
;
A
#
# COMPACT_ATOMS: atom_id res chain seq x y z
N ILE A 1 -16.71 -23.31 2.09
CA ILE A 1 -16.06 -22.36 3.02
C ILE A 1 -14.75 -21.97 2.38
N ILE A 2 -14.67 -20.77 1.80
CA ILE A 2 -13.43 -20.23 1.23
C ILE A 2 -12.59 -19.71 2.41
N GLN A 3 -11.48 -20.37 2.70
CA GLN A 3 -10.55 -19.93 3.74
C GLN A 3 -9.72 -18.77 3.16
N GLY A 4 -10.09 -17.54 3.49
CA GLY A 4 -9.29 -16.36 3.20
C GLY A 4 -7.99 -16.39 4.01
N VAL A 5 -6.87 -16.03 3.38
CA VAL A 5 -5.57 -15.95 4.05
C VAL A 5 -5.41 -14.55 4.65
N ASN A 6 -5.14 -14.46 5.95
CA ASN A 6 -4.77 -13.20 6.61
C ASN A 6 -3.25 -13.01 6.52
N TYR A 7 -2.81 -11.89 5.97
CA TYR A 7 -1.40 -11.58 5.78
C TYR A 7 -0.94 -10.55 6.84
N PRO A 8 -0.18 -10.97 7.86
CA PRO A 8 0.40 -10.02 8.81
C PRO A 8 1.39 -9.10 8.09
N GLY A 9 1.27 -7.79 8.31
CA GLY A 9 2.17 -6.78 7.74
C GLY A 9 1.64 -6.03 6.51
N ILE A 10 0.40 -6.29 6.07
CA ILE A 10 -0.27 -5.41 5.11
C ILE A 10 -0.56 -4.05 5.77
N LEU A 11 -0.17 -2.97 5.11
CA LEU A 11 -0.38 -1.59 5.57
C LEU A 11 -1.39 -0.88 4.67
N PRO A 12 -2.53 -0.37 5.20
CA PRO A 12 -3.41 0.50 4.42
C PRO A 12 -2.70 1.83 4.13
N LEU A 13 -2.78 2.30 2.88
CA LEU A 13 -2.15 3.56 2.45
C LEU A 13 -3.13 4.72 2.26
N ASN A 14 -4.42 4.42 2.11
CA ASN A 14 -5.47 5.43 2.10
C ASN A 14 -6.67 5.00 2.97
N THR A 15 -7.46 5.98 3.35
CA THR A 15 -8.86 5.78 3.71
C THR A 15 -9.69 6.13 2.47
N PRO A 16 -10.53 5.22 1.94
CA PRO A 16 -11.37 5.52 0.79
C PRO A 16 -12.10 6.86 0.97
N LEU A 17 -11.92 7.79 0.03
CA LEU A 17 -12.63 9.07 0.04
C LEU A 17 -14.14 8.78 0.18
N ASN A 18 -14.76 9.32 1.24
CA ASN A 18 -16.15 9.14 1.72
C ASN A 18 -16.37 8.24 2.95
N THR A 19 -15.33 7.78 3.65
CA THR A 19 -15.50 7.24 5.01
C THR A 19 -15.39 8.36 6.06
N PRO A 20 -16.36 8.54 6.98
CA PRO A 20 -16.25 9.47 8.11
C PRO A 20 -14.94 9.27 8.88
N LEU A 21 -14.32 10.37 9.33
CA LEU A 21 -12.99 10.45 9.99
C LEU A 21 -12.81 9.52 11.22
N ASN A 22 -13.91 9.00 11.74
CA ASN A 22 -14.07 8.19 12.94
C ASN A 22 -14.64 6.79 12.63
N THR A 23 -14.73 6.41 11.36
CA THR A 23 -15.02 5.03 10.97
C THR A 23 -13.71 4.25 11.07
N PRO A 24 -13.61 3.22 11.92
CA PRO A 24 -12.55 2.22 11.75
C PRO A 24 -12.54 1.79 10.28
N LEU A 25 -11.40 1.44 9.69
CA LEU A 25 -11.35 0.83 8.35
C LEU A 25 -12.22 -0.44 8.41
N LYS A 26 -13.53 -0.30 8.16
CA LYS A 26 -14.52 -1.32 8.51
C LYS A 26 -14.88 -2.20 7.32
N ALA A 27 -14.27 -1.98 6.17
CA ALA A 27 -14.46 -2.82 5.01
C ALA A 27 -13.10 -3.37 4.63
N GLY A 28 -12.84 -4.60 5.06
CA GLY A 28 -11.92 -5.43 4.30
C GLY A 28 -12.42 -5.54 2.86
N ALA A 29 -11.51 -5.72 1.92
CA ALA A 29 -11.88 -5.99 0.54
C ALA A 29 -11.94 -7.50 0.32
N ASP A 30 -13.00 -7.93 -0.35
CA ASP A 30 -13.24 -9.32 -0.72
C ASP A 30 -13.20 -9.43 -2.22
N GLY A 31 -12.51 -10.46 -2.72
CA GLY A 31 -12.40 -10.69 -4.14
C GLY A 31 -11.44 -11.82 -4.44
N VAL A 32 -11.44 -12.23 -5.71
CA VAL A 32 -10.37 -13.07 -6.24
C VAL A 32 -9.10 -12.21 -6.32
N LEU A 33 -7.97 -12.81 -5.95
CA LEU A 33 -6.67 -12.15 -6.08
C LEU A 33 -6.16 -12.34 -7.50
N MET A 34 -6.02 -11.24 -8.23
CA MET A 34 -5.50 -11.19 -9.60
C MET A 34 -4.28 -10.26 -9.66
N GLY A 35 -3.60 -10.24 -10.81
CA GLY A 35 -2.49 -9.34 -11.08
C GLY A 35 -1.14 -10.06 -11.11
N GLY A 36 -0.13 -9.48 -10.47
CA GLY A 36 1.25 -9.94 -10.47
C GLY A 36 2.19 -8.85 -10.98
N ASN A 37 3.06 -9.22 -11.92
CA ASN A 37 4.06 -8.31 -12.44
C ASN A 37 3.41 -7.09 -13.14
N LEU A 38 3.73 -5.86 -12.72
CA LEU A 38 3.13 -4.62 -13.23
C LEU A 38 3.27 -4.51 -14.75
N THR A 39 4.47 -4.77 -15.29
CA THR A 39 4.75 -4.70 -16.73
C THR A 39 3.85 -5.68 -17.51
N LEU A 40 3.65 -6.89 -17.00
CA LEU A 40 2.73 -7.86 -17.61
C LEU A 40 1.27 -7.43 -17.50
N VAL A 41 0.84 -6.93 -16.34
CA VAL A 41 -0.54 -6.41 -16.17
C VAL A 41 -0.82 -5.26 -17.15
N GLN A 42 0.12 -4.33 -17.33
CA GLN A 42 -0.01 -3.23 -18.28
C GLN A 42 -0.14 -3.71 -19.73
N SER A 43 0.52 -4.83 -20.08
CA SER A 43 0.42 -5.41 -21.42
C SER A 43 -0.99 -5.92 -21.77
N LEU A 44 -1.84 -6.15 -20.76
CA LEU A 44 -3.22 -6.59 -20.96
C LEU A 44 -4.16 -5.45 -21.32
N PHE A 45 -3.78 -4.19 -21.08
CA PHE A 45 -4.64 -3.04 -21.33
C PHE A 45 -4.99 -2.89 -22.80
N SER A 46 -6.25 -2.55 -23.08
CA SER A 46 -6.81 -2.47 -24.44
C SER A 46 -6.80 -3.80 -25.20
N THR A 47 -6.68 -4.93 -24.49
CA THR A 47 -6.83 -6.28 -25.07
C THR A 47 -8.09 -6.97 -24.55
N ARG A 48 -8.50 -8.06 -25.20
CA ARG A 48 -9.60 -8.93 -24.74
C ARG A 48 -9.41 -9.51 -23.32
N TYR A 49 -8.19 -9.45 -22.77
CA TYR A 49 -7.84 -9.98 -21.46
C TYR A 49 -7.94 -8.93 -20.34
N GLU A 50 -8.13 -7.65 -20.68
CA GLU A 50 -8.27 -6.57 -19.69
C GLU A 50 -9.45 -6.78 -18.73
N LYS A 51 -10.50 -7.45 -19.22
CA LYS A 51 -11.72 -7.74 -18.45
C LYS A 51 -11.50 -8.56 -17.17
N TYR A 52 -10.36 -9.23 -17.04
CA TYR A 52 -10.00 -10.02 -15.86
C TYR A 52 -9.43 -9.16 -14.73
N LEU A 53 -9.45 -7.82 -14.87
CA LEU A 53 -8.95 -6.86 -13.88
C LEU A 53 -10.08 -6.05 -13.21
N HIS A 54 -11.36 -6.39 -13.46
CA HIS A 54 -12.51 -5.76 -12.83
C HIS A 54 -13.01 -6.59 -11.64
N ASP A 55 -13.51 -5.93 -10.59
CA ASP A 55 -14.15 -6.56 -9.42
C ASP A 55 -13.25 -7.57 -8.64
N GLU A 56 -11.94 -7.44 -8.81
CA GLU A 56 -10.91 -8.29 -8.19
C GLU A 56 -10.09 -7.50 -7.16
N ILE A 57 -9.34 -8.20 -6.31
CA ILE A 57 -8.23 -7.61 -5.54
C ILE A 57 -6.99 -7.68 -6.43
N LEU A 58 -6.49 -6.52 -6.87
CA LEU A 58 -5.37 -6.45 -7.79
C LEU A 58 -4.03 -6.33 -7.04
N LEU A 59 -3.19 -7.36 -7.12
CA LEU A 59 -1.81 -7.34 -6.68
C LEU A 59 -0.90 -6.80 -7.80
N LEU A 60 -0.06 -5.82 -7.49
CA LEU A 60 0.94 -5.28 -8.42
C LEU A 60 2.32 -5.32 -7.78
N GLU A 61 3.29 -5.94 -8.44
CA GLU A 61 4.71 -6.00 -8.04
C GLU A 61 5.60 -5.86 -9.27
N ASP A 62 6.79 -5.27 -9.17
CA ASP A 62 7.77 -5.25 -10.26
C ASP A 62 9.14 -4.75 -9.77
N ILE A 63 10.14 -5.64 -9.66
CA ILE A 63 11.47 -5.28 -9.15
C ILE A 63 12.42 -4.68 -10.21
N VAL A 64 12.02 -4.66 -11.49
CA VAL A 64 12.89 -4.22 -12.60
C VAL A 64 12.56 -2.80 -13.05
N VAL A 65 11.46 -2.20 -12.56
CA VAL A 65 11.08 -0.83 -12.89
C VAL A 65 11.76 0.19 -11.97
N THR A 66 12.06 1.36 -12.53
CA THR A 66 12.43 2.54 -11.77
C THR A 66 11.20 3.21 -11.14
N TYR A 67 11.38 4.01 -10.09
CA TYR A 67 10.29 4.79 -9.49
C TYR A 67 9.61 5.75 -10.48
N LYS A 68 10.33 6.26 -11.48
CA LYS A 68 9.77 7.10 -12.57
C LYS A 68 8.90 6.28 -13.54
N GLN A 69 9.27 5.03 -13.80
CA GLN A 69 8.44 4.12 -14.61
C GLN A 69 7.18 3.72 -13.85
N LEU A 70 7.30 3.43 -12.56
CA LEU A 70 6.16 3.19 -11.69
C LEU A 70 5.21 4.38 -11.67
N ASP A 71 5.72 5.59 -11.40
CA ASP A 71 4.91 6.82 -11.38
C ASP A 71 4.11 7.01 -12.68
N ARG A 72 4.76 6.84 -13.84
CA ARG A 72 4.08 6.91 -15.14
C ARG A 72 3.01 5.83 -15.31
N ALA A 73 3.26 4.60 -14.86
CA ALA A 73 2.30 3.51 -14.90
C ALA A 73 1.08 3.80 -14.02
N LEU A 74 1.30 4.35 -12.83
CA LEU A 74 0.24 4.75 -11.90
C LEU A 74 -0.61 5.89 -12.46
N HIS A 75 -0.01 6.87 -13.12
CA HIS A 75 -0.75 7.91 -13.84
C HIS A 75 -1.60 7.32 -14.97
N GLN A 76 -1.10 6.35 -15.74
CA GLN A 76 -1.90 5.66 -16.76
C GLN A 76 -3.12 4.97 -16.14
N LEU A 77 -2.93 4.27 -15.02
CA LEU A 77 -4.03 3.67 -14.27
C LEU A 77 -5.02 4.74 -13.77
N GLN A 78 -4.53 5.91 -13.35
CA GLN A 78 -5.33 7.01 -12.82
C GLN A 78 -6.39 7.50 -13.80
N TYR A 79 -6.02 7.66 -15.07
CA TYR A 79 -6.90 8.18 -16.10
C TYR A 79 -7.75 7.13 -16.80
N LYS A 80 -7.58 5.84 -16.46
CA LYS A 80 -8.38 4.77 -17.04
C LYS A 80 -9.76 4.71 -16.38
N LYS A 81 -10.81 5.04 -17.15
CA LYS A 81 -12.20 5.16 -16.66
C LYS A 81 -12.79 3.85 -16.13
N ASP A 82 -12.43 2.73 -16.74
CA ASP A 82 -12.99 1.42 -16.38
C ASP A 82 -12.11 0.64 -15.39
N PHE A 83 -11.13 1.30 -14.76
CA PHE A 83 -10.24 0.65 -13.80
C PHE A 83 -10.85 0.71 -12.38
N THR A 84 -11.62 -0.32 -12.04
CA THR A 84 -12.40 -0.39 -10.79
C THR A 84 -12.20 -1.71 -10.03
N PRO A 85 -10.97 -2.08 -9.65
CA PRO A 85 -10.76 -3.21 -8.75
C PRO A 85 -11.36 -2.93 -7.36
N ASN A 86 -11.71 -4.00 -6.62
CA ASN A 86 -12.23 -3.89 -5.24
C ASN A 86 -11.17 -3.36 -4.26
N ALA A 87 -9.90 -3.69 -4.51
CA ALA A 87 -8.75 -3.14 -3.81
C ALA A 87 -7.49 -3.31 -4.65
N ILE A 88 -6.45 -2.52 -4.34
CA ILE A 88 -5.11 -2.66 -4.92
C ILE A 88 -4.13 -2.98 -3.80
N VAL A 89 -3.28 -3.98 -4.03
CA VAL A 89 -2.15 -4.32 -3.15
C VAL A 89 -0.87 -4.07 -3.91
N PHE A 90 -0.05 -3.14 -3.43
CA PHE A 90 1.29 -2.95 -3.96
C PHE A 90 2.27 -3.85 -3.21
N GLY A 91 2.87 -4.77 -3.95
CA GLY A 91 3.90 -5.69 -3.48
C GLY A 91 5.30 -5.08 -3.53
N GLN A 92 6.30 -5.89 -3.86
CA GLN A 92 7.69 -5.47 -3.93
C GLN A 92 8.02 -4.74 -5.26
N PHE A 93 8.64 -3.56 -5.17
CA PHE A 93 9.07 -2.76 -6.34
C PHE A 93 10.59 -2.49 -6.39
N PHE A 94 11.33 -3.05 -5.45
CA PHE A 94 12.76 -2.83 -5.30
C PHE A 94 13.46 -4.14 -5.00
N ILE A 95 14.74 -4.25 -5.35
CA ILE A 95 15.55 -5.44 -5.02
C ILE A 95 15.78 -5.55 -3.50
N LEU A 96 16.06 -6.75 -2.99
CA LEU A 96 16.26 -6.97 -1.56
C LEU A 96 17.38 -6.10 -0.96
N GLN A 97 18.38 -5.78 -1.77
CA GLN A 97 19.55 -4.96 -1.41
C GLN A 97 19.30 -3.45 -1.53
N ALA A 98 18.10 -3.02 -1.93
CA ALA A 98 17.78 -1.61 -2.07
C ALA A 98 17.94 -0.88 -0.74
N THR A 99 18.50 0.32 -0.82
CA THR A 99 18.70 1.24 0.30
C THR A 99 17.36 1.72 0.86
N ASP A 100 17.37 2.22 2.09
CA ASP A 100 16.16 2.77 2.71
C ASP A 100 15.62 3.98 1.93
N GLU A 101 16.50 4.79 1.34
CA GLU A 101 16.12 5.92 0.49
C GLU A 101 15.34 5.46 -0.75
N GLU A 102 15.85 4.46 -1.48
CA GLU A 102 15.16 3.89 -2.64
C GLU A 102 13.79 3.32 -2.25
N ARG A 103 13.72 2.56 -1.16
CA ARG A 103 12.47 2.00 -0.63
C ARG A 103 11.46 3.09 -0.29
N LEU A 104 11.92 4.20 0.30
CA LEU A 104 11.08 5.35 0.64
C LEU A 104 10.56 6.08 -0.60
N ILE A 105 11.37 6.20 -1.67
CA ILE A 105 10.93 6.81 -2.93
C ILE A 105 9.79 6.00 -3.55
N PHE A 106 9.96 4.68 -3.68
CA PHE A 106 8.89 3.82 -4.20
C PHE A 106 7.61 3.91 -3.35
N LYS A 107 7.75 3.82 -2.03
CA LYS A 107 6.61 3.95 -1.11
C LYS A 107 5.91 5.31 -1.24
N SER A 108 6.66 6.40 -1.46
CA SER A 108 6.10 7.74 -1.64
C SER A 108 5.27 7.82 -2.92
N VAL A 109 5.81 7.35 -4.06
CA VAL A 109 5.07 7.30 -5.33
C VAL A 109 3.76 6.51 -5.21
N ILE A 110 3.80 5.36 -4.52
CA ILE A 110 2.61 4.54 -4.28
C ILE A 110 1.59 5.26 -3.39
N ARG A 111 2.06 5.94 -2.33
CA ARG A 111 1.21 6.71 -1.42
C ARG A 111 0.53 7.87 -2.14
N ASP A 112 1.26 8.63 -2.94
CA ASP A 112 0.73 9.77 -3.69
C ASP A 112 -0.39 9.30 -4.64
N PHE A 113 -0.19 8.16 -5.32
CA PHE A 113 -1.26 7.52 -6.08
C PHE A 113 -2.46 7.13 -5.20
N ALA A 114 -2.24 6.49 -4.06
CA ALA A 114 -3.30 6.02 -3.17
C ALA A 114 -4.20 7.17 -2.67
N GLU A 115 -3.62 8.33 -2.36
CA GLU A 115 -4.34 9.51 -1.87
C GLU A 115 -5.30 10.10 -2.91
N THR A 116 -5.05 9.87 -4.20
CA THR A 116 -5.92 10.33 -5.30
C THR A 116 -7.08 9.40 -5.63
N ARG A 117 -7.20 8.25 -4.94
CA ARG A 117 -8.14 7.18 -5.29
C ARG A 117 -9.21 6.97 -4.22
N SER A 118 -10.41 6.64 -4.67
CA SER A 118 -11.48 6.09 -3.82
C SER A 118 -11.37 4.58 -3.60
N ILE A 119 -10.51 3.89 -4.36
CA ILE A 119 -10.25 2.46 -4.22
C ILE A 119 -9.35 2.22 -3.00
N PRO A 120 -9.63 1.24 -2.12
CA PRO A 120 -8.72 0.86 -1.04
C PRO A 120 -7.35 0.43 -1.58
N VAL A 121 -6.29 1.07 -1.10
CA VAL A 121 -4.91 0.76 -1.48
C VAL A 121 -4.13 0.27 -0.27
N TYR A 122 -3.44 -0.85 -0.46
CA TYR A 122 -2.63 -1.52 0.53
C TYR A 122 -1.19 -1.66 0.06
N TYR A 123 -0.26 -1.70 1.02
CA TYR A 123 1.15 -1.89 0.79
C TYR A 123 1.64 -3.13 1.53
N TYR A 124 2.28 -4.04 0.80
CA TYR A 124 2.81 -5.29 1.33
C TYR A 124 4.12 -5.68 0.62
N PRO A 125 5.24 -4.99 0.92
CA PRO A 125 6.49 -5.10 0.17
C PRO A 125 7.24 -6.42 0.36
N TYR A 126 6.71 -7.31 1.19
CA TYR A 126 7.24 -8.65 1.44
C TYR A 126 6.62 -9.71 0.51
N CYS A 127 5.64 -9.32 -0.32
CA CYS A 127 5.01 -10.22 -1.28
C CYS A 127 5.70 -10.12 -2.64
N LEU A 128 6.42 -11.19 -2.97
CA LEU A 128 6.70 -11.58 -4.35
C LEU A 128 5.76 -12.73 -4.72
N SER A 129 5.19 -12.67 -5.92
CA SER A 129 4.23 -13.66 -6.42
C SER A 129 4.78 -15.08 -6.32
N SER A 130 4.39 -15.80 -5.27
CA SER A 130 4.74 -17.22 -5.09
C SER A 130 3.55 -18.07 -4.60
N ARG A 131 2.39 -17.47 -4.32
CA ARG A 131 1.15 -18.21 -4.02
C ARG A 131 -0.08 -17.48 -4.54
N ALA A 132 -0.68 -18.01 -5.61
CA ALA A 132 -2.03 -17.64 -6.04
C ALA A 132 -3.07 -18.21 -5.05
N GLY A 133 -3.98 -17.38 -4.55
CA GLY A 133 -5.02 -17.78 -3.59
C GLY A 133 -6.02 -16.64 -3.37
N ILE A 134 -7.20 -16.94 -2.84
CA ILE A 134 -8.22 -15.93 -2.52
C ILE A 134 -7.73 -15.12 -1.30
N LEU A 135 -7.55 -13.81 -1.48
CA LEU A 135 -7.12 -12.90 -0.43
C LEU A 135 -8.33 -12.29 0.26
N HIS A 136 -8.43 -12.45 1.58
CA HIS A 136 -9.38 -11.70 2.40
C HIS A 136 -8.59 -10.62 3.14
N LEU A 137 -8.67 -9.38 2.65
CA LEU A 137 -7.94 -8.26 3.22
C LEU A 137 -8.70 -7.72 4.42
N ALA A 138 -8.60 -8.37 5.57
CA ALA A 138 -9.07 -7.80 6.83
C ALA A 138 -8.07 -6.72 7.27
N ALA A 139 -8.45 -5.45 7.14
CA ALA A 139 -7.63 -4.36 7.62
C ALA A 139 -7.42 -4.48 9.14
N CYS A 140 -6.16 -4.46 9.57
CA CYS A 140 -5.80 -4.48 10.98
C CYS A 140 -6.56 -3.40 11.75
N ARG A 141 -7.25 -3.80 12.84
CA ARG A 141 -7.59 -2.89 13.93
C ARG A 141 -6.31 -2.19 14.36
N HIS A 142 -6.34 -0.86 14.36
CA HIS A 142 -5.29 -0.03 14.91
C HIS A 142 -5.00 -0.47 16.37
N PRO A 143 -3.80 -0.97 16.73
CA PRO A 143 -3.40 -0.95 18.12
C PRO A 143 -3.11 0.52 18.46
N ALA A 144 -4.10 1.20 18.99
CA ALA A 144 -3.91 2.49 19.64
C ALA A 144 -3.00 2.27 20.85
N SER A 145 -1.67 2.34 20.68
CA SER A 145 -0.67 2.59 21.75
C SER A 145 0.79 2.28 21.32
N VAL A 146 1.39 3.04 20.39
CA VAL A 146 2.86 3.27 20.39
C VAL A 146 3.16 4.68 19.86
N GLU A 147 2.62 5.71 20.51
CA GLU A 147 3.10 7.09 20.36
C GLU A 147 3.07 7.80 21.73
N LYS A 148 3.71 7.20 22.72
CA LYS A 148 4.12 7.90 23.95
C LYS A 148 5.46 7.35 24.40
N GLY A 149 6.54 7.87 23.81
CA GLY A 149 7.88 7.40 24.13
C GLY A 149 9.02 8.25 23.59
N ALA A 150 8.84 9.56 23.36
CA ALA A 150 9.94 10.44 22.97
C ALA A 150 9.66 11.91 23.31
N ALA A 151 9.28 12.21 24.56
CA ALA A 151 9.24 13.59 25.07
C ALA A 151 9.14 13.63 26.60
N LYS A 152 10.20 13.24 27.31
CA LYS A 152 10.57 13.77 28.63
C LYS A 152 11.79 13.04 29.18
N ARG A 153 12.93 13.74 29.21
CA ARG A 153 13.99 13.65 30.22
C ARG A 153 15.09 14.61 29.78
N GLU A 154 14.91 15.89 30.06
CA GLU A 154 15.97 16.83 30.46
C GLU A 154 15.27 17.97 31.22
N ALA A 155 15.04 17.75 32.51
CA ALA A 155 14.70 18.80 33.46
C ALA A 155 15.18 18.32 34.84
N GLY A 156 16.29 18.87 35.31
CA GLY A 156 16.71 18.75 36.70
C GLY A 156 18.22 18.56 36.87
N GLY A 157 18.94 19.66 37.10
CA GLY A 157 20.21 19.62 37.81
C GLY A 157 21.19 20.73 37.42
N GLY A 158 21.33 21.75 38.27
CA GLY A 158 22.53 22.59 38.29
C GLY A 158 22.31 24.09 38.15
N MET A 159 21.64 24.71 39.12
CA MET A 159 21.77 26.14 39.37
C MET A 159 23.08 26.35 40.16
N THR A 160 24.12 26.88 39.52
CA THR A 160 25.24 27.54 40.23
C THR A 160 25.40 28.93 39.64
N GLY A 161 25.03 29.92 40.44
CA GLY A 161 25.12 31.33 40.09
C GLY A 161 26.56 31.82 40.05
N TYR A 162 26.78 32.87 39.26
CA TYR A 162 27.92 33.75 39.40
C TYR A 162 27.40 35.16 39.67
N SER A 163 27.88 35.72 40.79
CA SER A 163 27.86 37.14 41.14
C SER A 163 29.32 37.50 41.41
N TRP A 164 29.79 38.53 40.70
CA TRP A 164 31.15 39.09 40.58
C TRP A 164 32.10 38.30 39.69
#